data_AF-A0A529YQB6-F1
#
_entry.id   AF-A0A529YQB6-F1
#
_cell.length_a   1.000
_cell.length_b   1.000
_cell.length_c   1.000
_cell.angle_alpha   90.00
_cell.angle_beta   90.00
_cell.angle_gamma   90.00
#
_symmetry.space_group_name_H-M   'P 1'
#
loop_
_entity.id
_entity.type
_entity.pdbx_description
1 polymer ?
#
loop_
_entity_poly.entity_id
_entity_poly.type
_entity_poly.pdbx_seq_one_letter_code
_entity_poly.pdbx_strand_id
1 'polypeptide(L)'
;LLPDRDGILDWIDGDSRAAAIPGVAEVKLYVKPKTLIVRKGDYRDSIGYVMAVSPCRAGTEAILQSAVDLIHWSITPSPTPDGD
;
A
#
# COMPACT_ATOMS: atom_id res chain seq x y z
N LEU A 1 -2.03 1.72 -3.28
CA LEU A 1 -0.72 1.20 -2.84
C LEU A 1 -0.44 -0.06 -3.64
N LEU A 2 0.67 -0.11 -4.39
CA LEU A 2 1.02 -1.25 -5.24
C LEU A 2 2.32 -1.89 -4.74
N PRO A 3 2.39 -3.21 -4.60
CA PRO A 3 3.60 -3.90 -4.22
C PRO A 3 4.65 -3.81 -5.34
N ASP A 4 5.90 -3.65 -4.95
CA ASP A 4 7.04 -3.50 -5.86
C ASP A 4 7.47 -4.85 -6.47
N ARG A 5 7.16 -5.96 -5.81
CA ARG A 5 7.54 -7.33 -6.21
C ARG A 5 6.55 -8.39 -5.74
N ASP A 6 6.72 -9.60 -6.28
CA ASP A 6 5.99 -10.79 -5.85
C ASP A 6 6.73 -11.47 -4.69
N GLY A 7 6.00 -12.24 -3.87
CA GLY A 7 6.57 -12.97 -2.73
C GLY A 7 5.69 -12.96 -1.50
N ILE A 8 6.26 -13.30 -0.34
CA ILE A 8 5.54 -13.31 0.94
C ILE A 8 5.72 -11.94 1.61
N LEU A 9 4.62 -11.29 1.97
CA LEU A 9 4.63 -10.03 2.71
C LEU A 9 5.15 -10.30 4.13
N ASP A 10 6.35 -9.80 4.46
CA ASP A 10 6.94 -9.98 5.79
C ASP A 10 6.24 -9.10 6.83
N TRP A 11 6.10 -7.82 6.48
CA TRP A 11 5.48 -6.81 7.32
C TRP A 11 4.95 -5.65 6.47
N ILE A 12 3.98 -4.94 7.03
CA ILE A 12 3.44 -3.68 6.52
C ILE A 12 3.14 -2.81 7.74
N ASP A 13 3.56 -1.55 7.71
CA ASP A 13 3.41 -0.60 8.82
C ASP A 13 3.24 0.83 8.30
N GLY A 14 2.86 1.74 9.19
CA GLY A 14 2.71 3.17 8.90
C GLY A 14 1.29 3.63 8.58
N ASP A 15 0.32 2.71 8.51
CA ASP A 15 -1.09 3.01 8.28
C ASP A 15 -1.67 3.96 9.34
N SER A 16 -1.33 3.73 10.61
CA SER A 16 -1.77 4.56 11.73
C SER A 16 -1.18 5.97 11.66
N ARG A 17 0.06 6.11 11.17
CA ARG A 17 0.69 7.42 10.99
C ARG A 17 0.13 8.17 9.80
N ALA A 18 -0.12 7.46 8.70
CA ALA A 18 -0.78 8.00 7.51
C ALA A 18 -2.20 8.49 7.83
N ALA A 19 -2.97 7.71 8.60
CA ALA A 19 -4.32 8.07 9.02
C ALA A 19 -4.36 9.29 9.97
N ALA A 20 -3.26 9.59 10.66
CA ALA A 20 -3.15 10.74 11.53
C ALA A 20 -2.84 12.05 10.79
N ILE A 21 -2.51 12.01 9.49
CA ILE A 21 -2.27 13.23 8.71
C ILE A 21 -3.57 14.02 8.53
N PRO A 22 -3.60 15.32 8.86
CA PRO A 22 -4.76 16.17 8.60
C PRO A 22 -5.17 16.15 7.12
N GLY A 23 -6.45 15.87 6.88
CA GLY A 23 -7.01 15.75 5.53
C GLY A 23 -6.99 14.34 4.95
N VAL A 24 -6.40 13.36 5.63
CA VAL A 24 -6.65 11.94 5.33
C VAL A 24 -7.99 11.54 5.91
N ALA A 25 -8.89 11.09 5.03
CA ALA A 25 -10.22 10.63 5.40
C ALA A 25 -10.24 9.13 5.74
N GLU A 26 -9.42 8.33 5.06
CA GLU A 26 -9.37 6.89 5.27
C GLU A 26 -8.01 6.32 4.84
N VAL A 27 -7.51 5.35 5.60
CA VAL A 27 -6.43 4.45 5.20
C VAL A 27 -6.93 3.03 5.38
N LYS A 28 -6.83 2.20 4.35
CA LYS A 28 -7.25 0.81 4.40
C LYS A 28 -6.23 -0.10 3.75
N LEU A 29 -5.74 -1.05 4.52
CA LEU A 29 -4.87 -2.14 4.07
C LEU A 29 -5.68 -3.43 3.97
N TYR A 30 -5.56 -4.14 2.86
CA TYR A 30 -6.30 -5.38 2.59
C TYR A 30 -5.50 -6.63 2.95
N VAL A 31 -4.18 -6.49 3.06
CA VAL A 31 -3.24 -7.58 3.27
C VAL A 31 -2.73 -7.58 4.70
N LYS A 32 -2.32 -8.75 5.17
CA LYS A 32 -1.67 -8.93 6.47
C LYS A 32 -0.30 -9.58 6.28
N PRO A 33 0.63 -9.42 7.22
CA PRO A 33 1.87 -10.20 7.22
C PRO A 33 1.62 -11.69 6.96
N LYS A 34 2.56 -12.35 6.26
CA LYS A 34 2.52 -13.74 5.77
C LYS A 34 1.53 -14.00 4.63
N THR A 35 0.96 -12.95 4.04
CA THR A 35 0.13 -13.07 2.82
C THR A 35 1.04 -13.23 1.60
N LEU A 36 0.71 -14.18 0.73
CA LEU A 36 1.38 -14.33 -0.57
C LEU A 36 0.86 -13.26 -1.54
N ILE A 37 1.77 -12.47 -2.09
CA ILE A 37 1.53 -11.44 -3.10
C ILE A 37 1.97 -11.99 -4.46
N VAL A 38 1.01 -12.08 -5.39
CA VAL A 38 1.25 -12.46 -6.79
C VAL A 38 0.63 -11.39 -7.67
N ARG A 39 1.44 -10.53 -8.29
CA ARG A 39 0.93 -9.47 -9.15
C ARG A 39 0.44 -10.05 -10.48
N LYS A 40 -0.76 -9.64 -10.88
CA LYS A 40 -1.41 -9.98 -12.15
C LYS A 40 -1.31 -8.87 -13.19
N GLY A 41 -0.82 -7.69 -12.80
CA GLY A 41 -0.82 -6.48 -13.61
C GLY A 41 -2.19 -5.82 -13.70
N ASP A 42 -3.11 -6.17 -12.80
CA ASP A 42 -4.47 -5.61 -12.74
C ASP A 42 -4.71 -4.84 -11.43
N TYR A 43 -5.89 -4.24 -11.30
CA TYR A 43 -6.23 -3.40 -10.14
C TYR A 43 -6.31 -4.17 -8.81
N ARG A 44 -6.35 -5.51 -8.83
CA ARG A 44 -6.43 -6.35 -7.63
C ARG A 44 -5.06 -6.54 -6.98
N ASP A 45 -3.99 -6.12 -7.63
CA ASP A 45 -2.64 -6.11 -7.07
C ASP A 45 -2.49 -5.07 -5.94
N SER A 46 -3.49 -4.21 -5.72
CA SER A 46 -3.43 -3.21 -4.66
C SER A 46 -3.42 -3.86 -3.27
N ILE A 47 -2.45 -3.48 -2.44
CA ILE A 47 -2.37 -3.91 -1.03
C ILE A 47 -3.21 -3.03 -0.10
N GLY A 48 -3.72 -1.91 -0.62
CA GLY A 48 -4.53 -0.95 0.12
C GLY A 48 -4.67 0.38 -0.61
N TYR A 49 -5.38 1.31 0.02
CA TYR A 49 -5.57 2.67 -0.45
C TYR A 49 -5.51 3.70 0.68
N VAL A 50 -5.28 4.94 0.26
CA VAL A 50 -5.37 6.15 1.08
C VAL A 50 -6.36 7.09 0.40
N MET A 51 -7.29 7.65 1.16
CA MET A 51 -8.22 8.68 0.71
C MET A 51 -7.89 9.98 1.41
N ALA A 52 -7.60 11.03 0.65
CA ALA A 52 -7.39 12.38 1.18
C ALA A 52 -8.42 13.36 0.61
N VAL A 53 -8.75 14.38 1.40
CA VAL A 53 -9.73 15.40 1.08
C VAL A 53 -9.13 16.76 1.38
N SER A 54 -9.18 17.66 0.40
CA SER A 54 -8.85 19.06 0.59
C SER A 54 -9.63 19.94 -0.42
N PRO A 55 -9.71 21.26 -0.18
CA PRO A 55 -10.44 22.17 -1.08
C PRO A 55 -9.79 22.35 -2.46
N CYS A 56 -8.55 21.92 -2.67
CA CYS A 56 -7.85 22.08 -3.95
C CYS A 56 -7.10 20.82 -4.35
N ARG A 57 -7.00 20.57 -5.65
CA ARG A 57 -6.33 19.37 -6.18
C ARG A 57 -4.88 19.23 -5.70
N ALA A 58 -4.13 20.33 -5.70
CA ALA A 58 -2.73 20.34 -5.26
C ALA A 58 -2.58 19.97 -3.77
N GLY A 59 -3.51 20.41 -2.92
CA GLY A 59 -3.53 20.03 -1.51
C GLY A 59 -3.79 18.54 -1.33
N THR A 60 -4.75 18.00 -2.07
CA THR A 60 -5.09 16.56 -2.02
C THR A 60 -3.90 15.72 -2.47
N GLU A 61 -3.20 16.13 -3.52
CA GLU A 61 -1.99 15.44 -4.01
C GLU A 61 -0.85 15.48 -3.00
N ALA A 62 -0.59 16.63 -2.37
CA ALA A 62 0.44 16.76 -1.33
C ALA A 62 0.14 15.89 -0.09
N ILE A 63 -1.12 15.86 0.35
CA ILE A 63 -1.56 15.02 1.47
C ILE A 63 -1.44 13.53 1.10
N LEU A 64 -1.88 13.15 -0.11
CA LEU A 64 -1.75 11.77 -0.60
C LEU A 64 -0.29 11.33 -0.62
N GLN A 65 0.60 12.14 -1.18
CA GLN A 65 2.02 11.81 -1.24
C GLN A 65 2.59 11.63 0.17
N SER A 66 2.32 12.60 1.07
CA SER A 66 2.79 12.55 2.46
C SER A 66 2.29 11.30 3.20
N ALA A 67 1.05 10.89 2.96
CA ALA A 67 0.47 9.69 3.59
C ALA A 67 1.04 8.39 3.01
N VAL A 68 1.22 8.32 1.69
CA VAL A 68 1.80 7.16 1.02
C VAL A 68 3.26 6.97 1.41
N ASP A 69 4.02 8.05 1.56
CA ASP A 69 5.44 8.02 1.95
C ASP A 69 5.67 7.48 3.37
N LEU A 70 4.64 7.48 4.22
CA LEU A 70 4.71 6.89 5.57
C LEU A 70 4.41 5.39 5.59
N ILE A 71 3.83 4.84 4.52
CA ILE A 71 3.45 3.43 4.47
C ILE A 71 4.59 2.65 3.83
N HIS A 72 5.13 1.71 4.59
CA HIS A 72 6.23 0.87 4.15
C HIS A 72 5.88 -0.60 4.32
N TRP A 73 6.51 -1.43 3.50
CA TRP A 73 6.36 -2.87 3.56
C TRP A 73 7.66 -3.56 3.14
N SER A 74 7.80 -4.82 3.52
CA SER A 74 8.84 -5.73 3.02
C SER A 74 8.19 -6.97 2.44
N ILE A 75 8.68 -7.42 1.29
CA ILE A 75 8.27 -8.65 0.65
C ILE A 75 9.52 -9.50 0.45
N THR A 76 9.54 -10.68 1.08
CA THR A 76 10.55 -11.69 0.81
C THR A 76 10.19 -12.38 -0.51
N PRO A 77 11.04 -12.29 -1.54
CA PRO A 77 10.83 -13.03 -2.78
C PRO A 77 10.78 -14.52 -2.44
N SER A 78 9.66 -15.16 -2.77
CA SER A 78 9.57 -16.61 -2.70
C SER A 78 9.95 -17.16 -4.06
N PRO A 79 10.68 -18.28 -4.15
CA PRO A 79 10.69 -19.07 -5.37
C PRO A 79 9.26 -19.59 -5.54
N THR A 80 8.44 -18.91 -6.34
CA THR A 80 7.30 -19.57 -6.96
C THR A 80 7.91 -20.64 -7.88
N PRO A 81 7.45 -21.90 -7.87
CA PRO A 81 7.87 -22.83 -8.91
C PRO A 81 7.50 -22.18 -10.23
N ASP A 82 8.49 -21.99 -11.10
CA ASP A 82 8.24 -21.74 -12.51
C ASP A 82 7.21 -22.79 -12.94
N GLY A 83 6.06 -22.32 -13.41
CA GLY A 83 5.01 -23.21 -13.89
C GLY A 83 5.58 -24.10 -14.99
N ASP A 84 5.45 -25.41 -14.79
CA ASP A 84 5.48 -26.42 -15.85
C ASP A 84 4.30 -26.19 -16.81
#